data_AF-A0A1R4KNP4-F1
#
_entry.id   AF-A0A1R4KNP4-F1
#
_cell.length_a   1.000
_cell.length_b   1.000
_cell.length_c   1.000
_cell.angle_alpha   90.00
_cell.angle_beta   90.00
_cell.angle_gamma   90.00
#
_symmetry.space_group_name_H-M   'P 1'
#
loop_
_entity.id
_entity.type
_entity.pdbx_description
1 polymer ?
#
loop_
_entity_poly.entity_id
_entity_poly.type
_entity_poly.pdbx_seq_one_letter_code
_entity_poly.pdbx_strand_id
1 'polypeptide(L)'
;MSDSLDSKAQSSNESANKGWFNRFLAGVEFLGNMLPHPITLFAIFCIVIVVFSGVADWFGLSAIDPRPEGSPGREPDGVIEVVSLLSAEGLQRIVTGLVTNFTSFAPLGTVLVALLGVSVAEHSGLLSAAMRGMVMGASKRLVTFMVVFAAILSNTASELGYVVLIPLAAMIFHSLGRHPLAGLAAAFAGVSGGYSANLLLGTIDPLLAGITTPAAQMIDPTYQVGAEANWYFMMVSVFLIAILGTLVTEKIVEPRLGKYNPEEASADLAQNNIAALTAKEKSGLKWAGVSLLVVSLLLAWTIVPADGILRNPETGLVAHSPFLKGIVVFIFVTFGIPGFVYGRVVGTMKNDKDVINAMSKSMSSMGMYIVLVFFAAQFVAFFKWTNLGTILAINGAALLQALNLTGPEVFVLFILMCALVNLSLGSSSAQWAVTAPIFVPMLMLVGYAPETIQAAYRIGDSVTNLITPMMSYFGLILAVAAKYKKDMGIGTLVATMLPYSMIFFVGWVVLFYLWVFVLGMPVGPGSPTYYTP
;
A
#
# COMPACT_ATOMS: atom_id res chain seq x y z
N MET A 1 -53.66 32.20 17.07
CA MET A 1 -53.13 31.40 18.19
C MET A 1 -52.73 30.03 17.65
N SER A 2 -51.77 30.02 16.72
CA SER A 2 -51.34 28.81 15.98
C SER A 2 -49.89 28.88 15.47
N ASP A 3 -49.13 29.96 15.71
CA ASP A 3 -47.77 30.13 15.16
C ASP A 3 -46.64 30.08 16.22
N SER A 4 -46.93 29.60 17.43
CA SER A 4 -45.93 29.57 18.52
C SER A 4 -45.56 28.18 19.02
N LEU A 5 -46.00 27.11 18.33
CA LEU A 5 -45.72 25.72 18.72
C LEU A 5 -44.72 25.00 17.80
N ASP A 6 -44.48 25.48 16.58
CA ASP A 6 -43.55 24.83 15.64
C ASP A 6 -42.08 25.32 15.74
N SER A 7 -41.80 26.43 16.46
CA SER A 7 -40.41 26.91 16.63
C SER A 7 -39.68 26.33 17.85
N LYS A 8 -40.34 25.49 18.65
CA LYS A 8 -39.74 24.86 19.84
C LYS A 8 -39.33 23.39 19.66
N ALA A 9 -39.62 22.78 18.51
CA ALA A 9 -39.26 21.40 18.22
C ALA A 9 -37.95 21.24 17.43
N GLN A 10 -37.31 22.34 17.00
CA GLN A 10 -36.09 22.30 16.16
C GLN A 10 -34.81 22.81 16.85
N SER A 11 -34.84 23.15 18.15
CA SER A 11 -33.67 23.69 18.86
C SER A 11 -33.14 22.83 20.01
N SER A 12 -33.53 21.55 20.10
CA SER A 12 -33.13 20.65 21.20
C SER A 12 -32.20 19.49 20.80
N ASN A 13 -31.51 19.56 19.65
CA ASN A 13 -30.52 18.55 19.25
C ASN A 13 -29.10 19.10 18.97
N GLU A 14 -28.80 20.36 19.28
CA GLU A 14 -27.45 20.93 19.18
C GLU A 14 -26.55 20.67 20.41
N SER A 15 -27.00 19.85 21.37
CA SER A 15 -26.22 19.43 22.54
C SER A 15 -25.66 18.00 22.44
N ALA A 16 -25.47 17.49 21.22
CA ALA A 16 -24.84 16.18 21.01
C ALA A 16 -23.31 16.26 21.18
N ASN A 17 -22.86 16.20 22.43
CA ASN A 17 -21.53 15.72 22.87
C ASN A 17 -20.31 16.20 22.06
N LYS A 18 -19.66 17.27 22.55
CA LYS A 18 -18.26 17.65 22.22
C LYS A 18 -17.26 16.62 22.80
N GLY A 19 -17.33 15.37 22.37
CA GLY A 19 -16.38 14.32 22.76
C GLY A 19 -15.02 14.51 22.08
N TRP A 20 -13.95 14.08 22.75
CA TRP A 20 -12.58 14.07 22.19
C TRP A 20 -12.50 13.37 20.83
N PHE A 21 -13.34 12.35 20.61
CA PHE A 21 -13.44 11.61 19.35
C PHE A 21 -13.99 12.45 18.18
N ASN A 22 -15.04 13.26 18.41
CA ASN A 22 -15.56 14.16 17.37
C ASN A 22 -14.54 15.25 17.03
N ARG A 23 -13.75 15.70 18.02
CA ARG A 23 -12.63 16.64 17.79
C ARG A 23 -11.49 15.98 17.00
N PHE A 24 -11.19 14.71 17.27
CA PHE A 24 -10.22 13.93 16.49
C PHE A 24 -10.67 13.80 15.03
N LEU A 25 -11.92 13.38 14.79
CA LEU A 25 -12.48 13.26 13.44
C LEU A 25 -12.46 14.61 12.70
N ALA A 26 -12.91 15.68 13.34
CA ALA A 26 -12.87 17.03 12.76
C ALA A 26 -11.43 17.48 12.46
N GLY A 27 -10.46 17.09 13.30
CA GLY A 27 -9.04 17.35 13.07
C GLY A 27 -8.49 16.58 11.86
N VAL A 28 -8.81 15.29 11.74
CA VAL A 28 -8.42 14.47 10.59
C VAL A 28 -9.04 14.99 9.30
N GLU A 29 -10.33 15.33 9.33
CA GLU A 29 -11.05 15.92 8.20
C GLU A 29 -10.46 17.28 7.80
N PHE A 30 -10.16 18.14 8.77
CA PHE A 30 -9.52 19.43 8.53
C PHE A 30 -8.14 19.26 7.86
N LEU A 31 -7.28 18.39 8.41
CA LEU A 31 -5.95 18.12 7.85
C LEU A 31 -6.02 17.50 6.46
N GLY A 32 -6.97 16.59 6.22
CA GLY A 32 -7.21 16.00 4.90
C GLY A 32 -7.66 17.05 3.88
N ASN A 33 -8.61 17.91 4.25
CA ASN A 33 -9.15 18.95 3.36
C ASN A 33 -8.18 20.12 3.12
N MET A 34 -7.19 20.32 3.99
CA MET A 34 -6.11 21.29 3.78
C MET A 34 -5.18 20.88 2.64
N LEU A 35 -5.02 19.57 2.40
CA LEU A 35 -4.12 19.07 1.36
C LEU A 35 -4.85 19.06 0.01
N PRO A 36 -4.30 19.71 -1.03
CA PRO A 36 -4.87 19.61 -2.36
C PRO A 36 -4.72 18.18 -2.88
N HIS A 37 -5.38 17.91 -4.01
CA HIS A 37 -5.22 16.63 -4.71
C HIS A 37 -3.73 16.26 -4.86
N PRO A 38 -3.30 15.00 -4.62
CA PRO A 38 -1.88 14.64 -4.60
C PRO A 38 -1.09 15.07 -5.84
N ILE A 39 -1.69 15.01 -7.02
CA ILE A 39 -1.10 15.53 -8.27
C ILE A 39 -0.74 17.02 -8.14
N THR A 40 -1.70 17.83 -7.68
CA THR A 40 -1.50 19.27 -7.45
C THR A 40 -0.47 19.51 -6.36
N LEU A 41 -0.46 18.69 -5.31
CA LEU A 41 0.55 18.76 -4.26
C LEU A 41 1.97 18.59 -4.83
N PHE A 42 2.20 17.57 -5.66
CA PHE A 42 3.51 17.39 -6.31
C PHE A 42 3.85 18.51 -7.29
N ALA A 43 2.87 19.03 -8.04
CA ALA A 43 3.09 20.19 -8.90
C ALA A 43 3.52 21.43 -8.10
N ILE A 44 2.87 21.69 -6.96
CA ILE A 44 3.24 22.74 -6.02
C ILE A 44 4.64 22.49 -5.47
N PHE A 45 4.97 21.26 -5.05
CA PHE A 45 6.31 20.94 -4.56
C PHE A 45 7.40 21.16 -5.60
N CYS A 46 7.14 20.86 -6.89
CA CYS A 46 8.08 21.17 -7.96
C CYS A 46 8.35 22.69 -8.05
N ILE A 47 7.29 23.50 -8.04
CA ILE A 47 7.41 24.97 -8.09
C ILE A 47 8.15 25.49 -6.85
N VAL A 48 7.78 24.99 -5.67
CA VAL A 48 8.40 25.36 -4.40
C VAL A 48 9.89 25.02 -4.40
N ILE A 49 10.28 23.83 -4.87
CA ILE A 49 11.70 23.45 -4.95
C ILE A 49 12.46 24.38 -5.90
N VAL A 50 11.89 24.71 -7.07
CA VAL A 50 12.56 25.63 -8.01
C VAL A 50 12.83 26.97 -7.33
N VAL A 51 11.82 27.58 -6.70
CA VAL A 51 11.96 28.86 -6.02
C VAL A 51 12.90 28.76 -4.81
N PHE A 52 12.69 27.76 -3.96
CA PHE A 52 13.46 27.57 -2.73
C PHE A 52 14.93 27.27 -3.02
N SER A 53 15.24 26.49 -4.05
CA SER A 53 16.62 26.22 -4.45
C SER A 53 17.38 27.49 -4.80
N GLY A 54 16.74 28.45 -5.49
CA GLY A 54 17.38 29.73 -5.78
C GLY A 54 17.57 30.62 -4.56
N VAL A 55 16.63 30.60 -3.61
CA VAL A 55 16.79 31.32 -2.34
C VAL A 55 17.88 30.68 -1.49
N ALA A 56 17.90 29.36 -1.37
CA ALA A 56 18.88 28.63 -0.55
C ALA A 56 20.30 28.73 -1.11
N ASP A 57 20.46 28.66 -2.43
CA ASP A 57 21.71 28.94 -3.14
C ASP A 57 22.17 30.40 -2.90
N TRP A 58 21.27 31.37 -2.95
CA TRP A 58 21.60 32.78 -2.65
C TRP A 58 22.13 32.99 -1.22
N PHE A 59 21.67 32.18 -0.25
CA PHE A 59 22.19 32.17 1.12
C PHE A 59 23.45 31.29 1.31
N GLY A 60 23.92 30.60 0.26
CA GLY A 60 25.09 29.72 0.33
C GLY A 60 24.86 28.49 1.22
N LEU A 61 23.63 27.96 1.25
CA LEU A 61 23.31 26.77 2.04
C LEU A 61 24.13 25.56 1.55
N SER A 62 24.80 24.88 2.47
CA SER A 62 25.62 23.71 2.18
C SER A 62 25.63 22.74 3.37
N ALA A 63 26.10 21.52 3.14
CA ALA A 63 26.34 20.52 4.18
C ALA A 63 27.64 19.76 3.92
N ILE A 64 28.29 19.29 4.99
CA ILE A 64 29.47 18.42 4.88
C ILE A 64 29.00 17.02 4.50
N ASP A 65 29.62 16.43 3.47
CA ASP A 65 29.35 15.07 3.05
C ASP A 65 29.87 14.07 4.11
N PRO A 66 28.98 13.29 4.77
CA PRO A 66 29.39 12.35 5.79
C PRO A 66 30.03 11.07 5.22
N ARG A 67 30.00 10.87 3.89
CA ARG A 67 30.58 9.69 3.24
C ARG A 67 32.12 9.71 3.34
N PRO A 68 32.79 8.54 3.44
CA PRO A 68 34.25 8.46 3.47
C PRO A 68 34.92 9.14 2.28
N GLU A 69 36.13 9.68 2.49
CA GLU A 69 36.94 10.23 1.38
C GLU A 69 37.21 9.16 0.32
N GLY A 70 37.01 9.51 -0.95
CA GLY A 70 37.12 8.57 -2.07
C GLY A 70 35.85 7.76 -2.37
N SER A 71 34.75 7.96 -1.62
CA SER A 71 33.46 7.36 -1.96
C SER A 71 32.98 7.81 -3.35
N PRO A 72 32.40 6.92 -4.18
CA PRO A 72 31.90 7.28 -5.50
C PRO A 72 30.90 8.45 -5.45
N GLY A 73 31.19 9.52 -6.20
CA GLY A 73 30.34 10.71 -6.28
C GLY A 73 30.41 11.65 -5.07
N ARG A 74 31.44 11.55 -4.22
CA ARG A 74 31.79 12.56 -3.22
C ARG A 74 32.73 13.58 -3.83
N GLU A 75 32.43 14.86 -3.65
CA GLU A 75 33.31 15.95 -4.10
C GLU A 75 34.65 15.94 -3.33
N PRO A 76 35.78 16.34 -3.94
CA PRO A 76 37.09 16.30 -3.31
C PRO A 76 37.19 17.18 -2.05
N ASP A 77 36.44 18.27 -2.00
CA ASP A 77 36.36 19.18 -0.85
C ASP A 77 35.43 18.67 0.26
N GLY A 78 34.64 17.62 -0.02
CA GLY A 78 33.69 17.03 0.91
C GLY A 78 32.50 17.92 1.24
N VAL A 79 32.19 18.93 0.43
CA VAL A 79 31.07 19.86 0.65
C VAL A 79 29.98 19.64 -0.40
N ILE A 80 28.75 19.56 0.06
CA ILE A 80 27.56 19.48 -0.80
C ILE A 80 26.85 20.83 -0.76
N GLU A 81 26.92 21.57 -1.86
CA GLU A 81 26.25 22.86 -2.02
C GLU A 81 24.86 22.71 -2.63
N VAL A 82 23.95 23.62 -2.29
CA VAL A 82 22.65 23.71 -2.98
C VAL A 82 22.87 24.16 -4.41
N VAL A 83 22.18 23.51 -5.36
CA VAL A 83 22.18 23.91 -6.77
C VAL A 83 20.86 24.60 -7.10
N SER A 84 20.92 25.86 -7.55
CA SER A 84 19.73 26.62 -7.94
C SER A 84 19.14 26.19 -9.28
N LEU A 85 17.84 25.87 -9.30
CA LEU A 85 17.07 25.66 -10.52
C LEU A 85 16.51 26.95 -11.14
N LEU A 86 16.63 28.09 -10.45
CA LEU A 86 16.30 29.42 -10.99
C LEU A 86 17.42 30.00 -11.87
N SER A 87 18.49 29.25 -12.10
CA SER A 87 19.58 29.60 -13.00
C SER A 87 19.27 29.24 -14.46
N ALA A 88 20.05 29.80 -15.40
CA ALA A 88 19.94 29.45 -16.83
C ALA A 88 20.18 27.95 -17.07
N GLU A 89 21.19 27.37 -16.38
CA GLU A 89 21.50 25.94 -16.43
C GLU A 89 20.38 25.10 -15.81
N GLY A 90 19.82 25.55 -14.68
CA GLY A 90 18.66 24.93 -14.04
C GLY A 90 17.45 24.83 -14.97
N LEU A 91 17.12 25.92 -15.67
CA LEU A 91 16.03 25.93 -16.65
C LEU A 91 16.31 24.99 -17.83
N GLN A 92 17.54 24.99 -18.36
CA GLN A 92 17.95 24.05 -19.42
C GLN A 92 17.81 22.60 -18.97
N ARG A 93 18.20 22.30 -17.73
CA ARG A 93 18.08 20.96 -17.13
C ARG A 93 16.63 20.54 -16.97
N ILE A 94 15.74 21.44 -16.56
CA ILE A 94 14.30 21.18 -16.47
C ILE A 94 13.74 20.84 -17.86
N VAL A 95 13.99 21.69 -18.86
CA VAL A 95 13.43 21.52 -20.21
C VAL A 95 13.94 20.24 -20.88
N THR A 96 15.23 19.94 -20.76
CA THR A 96 15.83 18.75 -21.38
C THR A 96 15.56 17.46 -20.61
N GLY A 97 15.39 17.52 -19.29
CA GLY A 97 15.21 16.37 -18.42
C GLY A 97 13.77 15.91 -18.23
N LEU A 98 12.76 16.75 -18.50
CA LEU A 98 11.36 16.50 -18.13
C LEU A 98 10.81 15.14 -18.59
N VAL A 99 11.04 14.76 -19.86
CA VAL A 99 10.58 13.48 -20.41
C VAL A 99 11.39 12.32 -19.84
N THR A 100 12.72 12.45 -19.80
CA THR A 100 13.62 11.41 -19.29
C THR A 100 13.36 11.10 -17.84
N ASN A 101 13.12 12.12 -17.00
CA ASN A 101 12.74 11.96 -15.60
C ASN A 101 11.50 11.09 -15.47
N PHE A 102 10.47 11.35 -16.29
CA PHE A 102 9.22 10.61 -16.24
C PHE A 102 9.38 9.17 -16.72
N THR A 103 10.00 8.95 -17.89
CA THR A 103 10.11 7.61 -18.49
C THR A 103 11.10 6.70 -17.76
N SER A 104 12.12 7.26 -17.11
CA SER A 104 13.09 6.52 -16.30
C SER A 104 12.68 6.35 -14.83
N PHE A 105 11.53 6.92 -14.42
CA PHE A 105 11.04 6.75 -13.06
C PHE A 105 10.59 5.29 -12.83
N ALA A 106 11.35 4.56 -12.01
CA ALA A 106 11.20 3.11 -11.84
C ALA A 106 9.75 2.61 -11.58
N PRO A 107 8.90 3.29 -10.78
CA PRO A 107 7.51 2.90 -10.58
C PRO A 107 6.67 2.85 -11.85
N LEU A 108 6.93 3.75 -12.81
CA LEU A 108 6.10 3.86 -14.01
C LEU A 108 6.09 2.56 -14.80
N GLY A 109 7.27 2.09 -15.20
CA GLY A 109 7.39 0.88 -16.02
C GLY A 109 6.98 -0.37 -15.25
N THR A 110 7.42 -0.48 -13.99
CA THR A 110 7.21 -1.70 -13.20
C THR A 110 5.73 -1.94 -12.87
N VAL A 111 4.99 -0.90 -12.51
CA VAL A 111 3.56 -1.03 -12.14
C VAL A 111 2.69 -1.28 -13.36
N LEU A 112 2.92 -0.55 -14.47
CA LEU A 112 2.14 -0.74 -15.68
C LEU A 112 2.28 -2.16 -16.24
N VAL A 113 3.51 -2.71 -16.26
CA VAL A 113 3.74 -4.08 -16.75
C VAL A 113 3.09 -5.12 -15.82
N ALA A 114 3.23 -5.00 -14.50
CA ALA A 114 2.58 -5.91 -13.55
C ALA A 114 1.06 -5.93 -13.72
N LEU A 115 0.45 -4.74 -13.86
CA LEU A 115 -1.00 -4.60 -14.00
C LEU A 115 -1.56 -5.23 -15.28
N LEU A 116 -0.79 -5.29 -16.37
CA LEU A 116 -1.24 -5.98 -17.58
C LEU A 116 -1.56 -7.45 -17.29
N GLY A 117 -0.77 -8.14 -16.46
CA GLY A 117 -1.03 -9.54 -16.12
C GLY A 117 -2.18 -9.70 -15.12
N VAL A 118 -2.18 -8.86 -14.08
CA VAL A 118 -3.23 -8.83 -13.06
C VAL A 118 -4.60 -8.52 -13.69
N SER A 119 -4.66 -7.62 -14.67
CA SER A 119 -5.90 -7.27 -15.37
C SER A 119 -6.59 -8.46 -16.05
N VAL A 120 -5.81 -9.39 -16.60
CA VAL A 120 -6.34 -10.59 -17.24
C VAL A 120 -6.95 -11.51 -16.18
N ALA A 121 -6.27 -11.70 -15.04
CA ALA A 121 -6.80 -12.47 -13.91
C ALA A 121 -8.05 -11.83 -13.30
N GLU A 122 -8.08 -10.51 -13.17
CA GLU A 122 -9.21 -9.78 -12.62
C GLU A 122 -10.43 -9.84 -13.54
N HIS A 123 -10.28 -9.40 -14.80
CA HIS A 123 -11.37 -9.32 -15.77
C HIS A 123 -11.85 -10.69 -16.26
N SER A 124 -11.04 -11.74 -16.16
CA SER A 124 -11.51 -13.11 -16.41
C SER A 124 -12.50 -13.60 -15.33
N GLY A 125 -12.48 -12.99 -14.14
CA GLY A 125 -13.24 -13.40 -12.96
C GLY A 125 -12.52 -14.40 -12.06
N LEU A 126 -11.27 -14.77 -12.36
CA LEU A 126 -10.48 -15.73 -11.60
C LEU A 126 -10.35 -15.30 -10.13
N LEU A 127 -9.90 -14.06 -9.89
CA LEU A 127 -9.66 -13.55 -8.54
C LEU A 127 -10.97 -13.50 -7.73
N SER A 128 -12.07 -13.05 -8.34
CA SER A 128 -13.39 -13.00 -7.70
C SER A 128 -13.89 -14.39 -7.31
N ALA A 129 -13.78 -15.38 -8.20
CA ALA A 129 -14.20 -16.73 -7.93
C ALA A 129 -13.32 -17.42 -6.87
N ALA A 130 -12.01 -17.20 -6.91
CA ALA A 130 -11.09 -17.75 -5.91
C ALA A 130 -11.41 -17.23 -4.51
N MET A 131 -11.61 -15.91 -4.37
CA MET A 131 -11.94 -15.30 -3.08
C MET A 131 -13.32 -15.73 -2.56
N ARG A 132 -14.35 -15.76 -3.42
CA ARG A 132 -15.68 -16.31 -3.04
C ARG A 132 -15.58 -17.76 -2.60
N GLY A 133 -14.84 -18.59 -3.34
CA GLY A 133 -14.64 -20.00 -3.01
C GLY A 133 -13.96 -20.22 -1.67
N MET A 134 -12.96 -19.38 -1.36
CA MET A 134 -12.21 -19.45 -0.10
C MET A 134 -13.10 -19.18 1.11
N VAL A 135 -13.96 -18.16 1.04
CA VAL A 135 -14.83 -17.79 2.17
C VAL A 135 -16.05 -18.71 2.28
N MET A 136 -16.70 -19.05 1.16
CA MET A 136 -17.90 -19.91 1.17
C MET A 136 -17.59 -21.38 1.51
N GLY A 137 -16.35 -21.83 1.28
CA GLY A 137 -15.90 -23.18 1.65
C GLY A 137 -15.47 -23.31 3.12
N ALA A 138 -15.42 -22.21 3.87
CA ALA A 138 -14.94 -22.21 5.25
C ALA A 138 -15.94 -22.89 6.21
N SER A 139 -15.42 -23.68 7.16
CA SER A 139 -16.25 -24.21 8.26
C SER A 139 -16.72 -23.07 9.17
N LYS A 140 -17.89 -23.22 9.80
CA LYS A 140 -18.50 -22.19 10.68
C LYS A 140 -17.52 -21.60 11.72
N ARG A 141 -16.57 -22.39 12.22
CA ARG A 141 -15.56 -21.97 13.20
C ARG A 141 -14.43 -21.12 12.60
N LEU A 142 -14.11 -21.33 11.32
CA LEU A 142 -13.03 -20.64 10.63
C LEU A 142 -13.53 -19.48 9.76
N VAL A 143 -14.84 -19.25 9.67
CA VAL A 143 -15.41 -18.21 8.79
C VAL A 143 -14.78 -16.85 9.04
N THR A 144 -14.63 -16.42 10.30
CA THR A 144 -14.01 -15.13 10.62
C THR A 144 -12.58 -15.06 10.09
N PHE A 145 -11.76 -16.07 10.41
CA PHE A 145 -10.37 -16.15 9.96
C PHE A 145 -10.28 -16.15 8.44
N MET A 146 -11.08 -16.97 7.76
CA MET A 146 -11.08 -17.06 6.31
C MET A 146 -11.57 -15.79 5.63
N VAL A 147 -12.51 -15.04 6.25
CA VAL A 147 -12.92 -13.71 5.77
C VAL A 147 -11.74 -12.75 5.83
N VAL A 148 -11.09 -12.61 6.99
CA VAL A 148 -9.96 -11.67 7.15
C VAL A 148 -8.80 -12.10 6.25
N PHE A 149 -8.48 -13.38 6.21
CA PHE A 149 -7.41 -13.94 5.40
C PHE A 149 -7.66 -13.72 3.90
N ALA A 150 -8.85 -14.03 3.38
CA ALA A 150 -9.20 -13.76 1.99
C ALA A 150 -9.17 -12.26 1.69
N ALA A 151 -9.59 -11.42 2.65
CA ALA A 151 -9.56 -9.97 2.54
C ALA A 151 -8.14 -9.41 2.45
N ILE A 152 -7.18 -9.94 3.21
CA ILE A 152 -5.76 -9.56 3.08
C ILE A 152 -5.24 -9.92 1.67
N LEU A 153 -5.48 -11.15 1.22
CA LEU A 153 -5.04 -11.60 -0.10
C LEU A 153 -5.67 -10.84 -1.28
N SER A 154 -6.79 -10.15 -1.04
CA SER A 154 -7.50 -9.37 -2.04
C SER A 154 -6.72 -8.15 -2.55
N ASN A 155 -5.71 -7.69 -1.80
CA ASN A 155 -4.82 -6.60 -2.25
C ASN A 155 -4.20 -6.90 -3.62
N THR A 156 -3.89 -8.18 -3.90
CA THR A 156 -3.37 -8.62 -5.20
C THR A 156 -4.29 -8.27 -6.37
N ALA A 157 -5.59 -8.17 -6.11
CA ALA A 157 -6.64 -7.83 -7.06
C ALA A 157 -7.03 -6.34 -7.00
N SER A 158 -6.14 -5.49 -6.47
CA SER A 158 -6.34 -4.04 -6.25
C SER A 158 -7.60 -3.74 -5.42
N GLU A 159 -8.75 -3.59 -6.08
CA GLU A 159 -9.98 -3.04 -5.50
C GLU A 159 -11.11 -4.05 -5.32
N LEU A 160 -10.89 -5.29 -5.78
CA LEU A 160 -11.89 -6.35 -5.70
C LEU A 160 -12.32 -6.66 -4.26
N GLY A 161 -11.40 -6.49 -3.31
CA GLY A 161 -11.66 -6.66 -1.87
C GLY A 161 -12.79 -5.76 -1.38
N TYR A 162 -12.75 -4.47 -1.71
CA TYR A 162 -13.74 -3.49 -1.27
C TYR A 162 -15.12 -3.77 -1.85
N VAL A 163 -15.17 -4.13 -3.13
CA VAL A 163 -16.44 -4.28 -3.87
C VAL A 163 -17.10 -5.63 -3.60
N VAL A 164 -16.32 -6.71 -3.48
CA VAL A 164 -16.85 -8.08 -3.43
C VAL A 164 -16.81 -8.67 -2.03
N LEU A 165 -15.67 -8.58 -1.33
CA LEU A 165 -15.50 -9.29 -0.06
C LEU A 165 -16.24 -8.63 1.10
N ILE A 166 -16.25 -7.30 1.16
CA ILE A 166 -16.90 -6.59 2.26
C ILE A 166 -18.41 -6.89 2.30
N PRO A 167 -19.18 -6.77 1.21
CA PRO A 167 -20.58 -7.19 1.21
C PRO A 167 -20.76 -8.70 1.43
N LEU A 168 -19.91 -9.54 0.83
CA LEU A 168 -19.99 -10.99 0.99
C LEU A 168 -19.85 -11.41 2.45
N ALA A 169 -18.87 -10.86 3.16
CA ALA A 169 -18.64 -11.18 4.56
C ALA A 169 -19.83 -10.78 5.45
N ALA A 170 -20.42 -9.62 5.21
CA ALA A 170 -21.62 -9.18 5.91
C ALA A 170 -22.78 -10.19 5.74
N MET A 171 -22.99 -10.67 4.50
CA MET A 171 -24.04 -11.65 4.20
C MET A 171 -23.76 -13.03 4.78
N ILE A 172 -22.51 -13.49 4.74
CA ILE A 172 -22.14 -14.78 5.33
C ILE A 172 -22.38 -14.73 6.84
N PHE A 173 -21.96 -13.66 7.53
CA PHE A 173 -22.22 -13.50 8.95
C PHE A 173 -23.73 -13.50 9.24
N HIS A 174 -24.51 -12.75 8.45
CA HIS A 174 -25.97 -12.75 8.57
C HIS A 174 -26.58 -14.16 8.42
N SER A 175 -26.16 -14.91 7.40
CA SER A 175 -26.66 -16.27 7.11
C SER A 175 -26.32 -17.28 8.22
N LEU A 176 -25.26 -17.01 8.99
CA LEU A 176 -24.84 -17.82 10.13
C LEU A 176 -25.51 -17.40 11.44
N GLY A 177 -26.42 -16.42 11.41
CA GLY A 177 -27.04 -15.85 12.60
C GLY A 177 -26.12 -14.94 13.41
N ARG A 178 -24.99 -14.51 12.83
CA ARG A 178 -24.01 -13.59 13.43
C ARG A 178 -24.30 -12.15 13.01
N HIS A 179 -23.68 -11.20 13.71
CA HIS A 179 -23.89 -9.78 13.41
C HIS A 179 -23.28 -9.40 12.03
N PRO A 180 -24.06 -8.91 11.04
CA PRO A 180 -23.56 -8.62 9.69
C PRO A 180 -22.45 -7.56 9.68
N LEU A 181 -22.60 -6.51 10.50
CA LEU A 181 -21.57 -5.48 10.63
C LEU A 181 -20.24 -6.01 11.19
N ALA A 182 -20.24 -7.12 11.94
CA ALA A 182 -18.99 -7.74 12.38
C ALA A 182 -18.26 -8.40 11.20
N GLY A 183 -19.00 -9.05 10.30
CA GLY A 183 -18.45 -9.60 9.06
C GLY A 183 -17.93 -8.51 8.12
N LEU A 184 -18.70 -7.41 7.98
CA LEU A 184 -18.28 -6.22 7.24
C LEU A 184 -16.97 -5.65 7.81
N ALA A 185 -16.90 -5.46 9.13
CA ALA A 185 -15.72 -4.92 9.80
C ALA A 185 -14.52 -5.85 9.68
N ALA A 186 -14.71 -7.17 9.80
CA ALA A 186 -13.65 -8.17 9.62
C ALA A 186 -13.06 -8.14 8.21
N ALA A 187 -13.91 -8.11 7.18
CA ALA A 187 -13.46 -7.99 5.80
C ALA A 187 -12.76 -6.65 5.55
N PHE A 188 -13.35 -5.53 6.01
CA PHE A 188 -12.74 -4.22 5.84
C PHE A 188 -11.37 -4.15 6.53
N ALA A 189 -11.24 -4.70 7.74
CA ALA A 189 -9.97 -4.80 8.45
C ALA A 189 -8.91 -5.55 7.63
N GLY A 190 -9.28 -6.68 7.00
CA GLY A 190 -8.37 -7.43 6.14
C GLY A 190 -7.97 -6.68 4.87
N VAL A 191 -8.94 -6.11 4.14
CA VAL A 191 -8.69 -5.43 2.84
C VAL A 191 -7.84 -4.17 3.02
N SER A 192 -8.19 -3.35 4.02
CA SER A 192 -7.63 -2.01 4.20
C SER A 192 -6.52 -1.97 5.26
N GLY A 193 -6.74 -2.62 6.40
CA GLY A 193 -5.78 -2.68 7.50
C GLY A 193 -4.64 -3.67 7.27
N GLY A 194 -4.90 -4.70 6.45
CA GLY A 194 -3.91 -5.65 5.96
C GLY A 194 -3.37 -5.33 4.57
N TYR A 195 -3.60 -4.12 4.04
CA TYR A 195 -3.35 -3.75 2.65
C TYR A 195 -1.94 -4.10 2.17
N SER A 196 -0.90 -3.80 2.94
CA SER A 196 0.47 -4.14 2.54
C SER A 196 0.85 -5.63 2.69
N ALA A 197 0.12 -6.42 3.47
CA ALA A 197 0.49 -7.82 3.73
C ALA A 197 -0.04 -8.73 2.59
N ASN A 198 0.81 -9.64 2.11
CA ASN A 198 0.40 -10.59 1.09
C ASN A 198 1.28 -11.85 1.10
N LEU A 199 0.74 -12.98 0.63
CA LEU A 199 1.50 -14.22 0.44
C LEU A 199 2.30 -14.20 -0.85
N LEU A 200 1.78 -13.55 -1.88
CA LEU A 200 2.41 -13.40 -3.18
C LEU A 200 2.79 -11.95 -3.41
N LEU A 201 3.75 -11.71 -4.29
CA LEU A 201 4.06 -10.36 -4.73
C LEU A 201 2.88 -9.81 -5.54
N GLY A 202 2.42 -8.62 -5.13
CA GLY A 202 1.35 -7.87 -5.76
C GLY A 202 1.87 -6.67 -6.53
N THR A 203 0.96 -5.80 -6.93
CA THR A 203 1.27 -4.54 -7.66
C THR A 203 1.89 -3.48 -6.76
N ILE A 204 1.64 -3.55 -5.45
CA ILE A 204 2.19 -2.63 -4.45
C ILE A 204 3.70 -2.82 -4.23
N ASP A 205 4.19 -4.06 -4.34
CA ASP A 205 5.58 -4.39 -4.09
C ASP A 205 6.56 -3.69 -5.06
N PRO A 206 6.40 -3.80 -6.39
CA PRO A 206 7.22 -3.05 -7.34
C PRO A 206 6.96 -1.54 -7.30
N LEU A 207 5.74 -1.12 -6.96
CA LEU A 207 5.41 0.29 -6.79
C LEU A 207 6.25 0.95 -5.69
N LEU A 208 6.26 0.35 -4.49
CA LEU A 208 7.00 0.90 -3.35
C LEU A 208 8.50 0.76 -3.55
N ALA A 209 8.98 -0.39 -4.02
CA ALA A 209 10.39 -0.60 -4.34
C ALA A 209 10.90 0.39 -5.40
N GLY A 210 10.07 0.67 -6.41
CA GLY A 210 10.36 1.67 -7.43
C GLY A 210 10.45 3.09 -6.88
N ILE A 211 9.73 3.44 -5.80
CA ILE A 211 9.83 4.77 -5.15
C ILE A 211 11.04 4.81 -4.22
N THR A 212 11.31 3.72 -3.51
CA THR A 212 12.44 3.60 -2.57
C THR A 212 13.78 3.66 -3.30
N THR A 213 13.89 3.06 -4.48
CA THR A 213 15.12 3.06 -5.30
C THR A 213 15.67 4.46 -5.60
N PRO A 214 14.93 5.39 -6.25
CA PRO A 214 15.43 6.73 -6.54
C PRO A 214 15.68 7.56 -5.27
N ALA A 215 15.00 7.27 -4.16
CA ALA A 215 15.31 7.88 -2.86
C ALA A 215 16.66 7.38 -2.32
N ALA A 216 16.91 6.07 -2.33
CA ALA A 216 18.20 5.49 -1.92
C ALA A 216 19.36 6.00 -2.81
N GLN A 217 19.09 6.22 -4.09
CA GLN A 217 20.04 6.78 -5.07
C GLN A 217 20.40 8.25 -4.86
N MET A 218 19.89 8.89 -3.81
CA MET A 218 20.42 10.17 -3.33
C MET A 218 21.69 9.98 -2.50
N ILE A 219 21.88 8.82 -1.88
CA ILE A 219 23.07 8.47 -1.08
C ILE A 219 24.02 7.54 -1.86
N ASP A 220 23.48 6.44 -2.41
CA ASP A 220 24.22 5.48 -3.23
C ASP A 220 23.61 5.39 -4.65
N PRO A 221 24.25 6.01 -5.66
CA PRO A 221 23.75 6.03 -7.04
C PRO A 221 23.52 4.66 -7.67
N THR A 222 24.13 3.59 -7.15
CA THR A 222 24.05 2.23 -7.69
C THR A 222 22.99 1.36 -7.00
N TYR A 223 22.43 1.83 -5.88
CA TYR A 223 21.46 1.06 -5.10
C TYR A 223 20.20 0.76 -5.90
N GLN A 224 19.70 -0.48 -5.78
CA GLN A 224 18.45 -0.94 -6.39
C GLN A 224 17.65 -1.75 -5.39
N VAL A 225 16.41 -1.34 -5.14
CA VAL A 225 15.47 -2.08 -4.28
C VAL A 225 14.61 -2.97 -5.17
N GLY A 226 14.68 -4.28 -4.94
CA GLY A 226 13.86 -5.28 -5.63
C GLY A 226 12.40 -5.26 -5.15
N ALA A 227 11.47 -5.73 -5.98
CA ALA A 227 10.06 -5.84 -5.55
C ALA A 227 9.89 -6.94 -4.47
N GLU A 228 10.76 -7.93 -4.45
CA GLU A 228 10.82 -8.98 -3.44
C GLU A 228 11.28 -8.48 -2.06
N ALA A 229 11.77 -7.24 -1.94
CA ALA A 229 12.51 -6.73 -0.79
C ALA A 229 11.82 -6.95 0.57
N ASN A 230 10.48 -6.97 0.62
CA ASN A 230 9.73 -7.16 1.88
C ASN A 230 8.91 -8.45 1.92
N TRP A 231 9.14 -9.38 0.98
CA TRP A 231 8.25 -10.53 0.78
C TRP A 231 8.14 -11.44 2.01
N TYR A 232 9.27 -11.76 2.66
CA TYR A 232 9.27 -12.64 3.84
C TYR A 232 8.48 -12.04 5.00
N PHE A 233 8.74 -10.77 5.30
CA PHE A 233 8.04 -10.07 6.38
C PHE A 233 6.54 -9.94 6.08
N MET A 234 6.17 -9.59 4.84
CA MET A 234 4.77 -9.44 4.44
C MET A 234 4.02 -10.77 4.43
N MET A 235 4.66 -11.87 4.03
CA MET A 235 4.08 -13.22 4.08
C MET A 235 3.70 -13.61 5.51
N VAL A 236 4.61 -13.42 6.47
CA VAL A 236 4.34 -13.73 7.89
C VAL A 236 3.29 -12.77 8.47
N SER A 237 3.30 -11.51 8.03
CA SER A 237 2.32 -10.51 8.42
C SER A 237 0.89 -10.90 8.03
N VAL A 238 0.68 -11.64 6.94
CA VAL A 238 -0.67 -12.15 6.57
C VAL A 238 -1.27 -12.97 7.70
N PHE A 239 -0.50 -13.91 8.26
CA PHE A 239 -0.99 -14.78 9.32
C PHE A 239 -1.22 -14.00 10.62
N LEU A 240 -0.30 -13.09 10.96
CA LEU A 240 -0.48 -12.21 12.12
C LEU A 240 -1.78 -11.41 12.01
N ILE A 241 -1.98 -10.68 10.91
CA ILE A 241 -3.14 -9.81 10.73
C ILE A 241 -4.43 -10.63 10.63
N ALA A 242 -4.40 -11.82 10.03
CA ALA A 242 -5.55 -12.72 10.01
C ALA A 242 -5.95 -13.18 11.42
N ILE A 243 -4.97 -13.55 12.27
CA ILE A 243 -5.21 -13.95 13.66
C ILE A 243 -5.71 -12.75 14.46
N LEU A 244 -5.01 -11.61 14.42
CA LEU A 244 -5.40 -10.41 15.16
C LEU A 244 -6.79 -9.93 14.72
N GLY A 245 -7.08 -9.90 13.42
CA GLY A 245 -8.39 -9.48 12.90
C GLY A 245 -9.50 -10.41 13.37
N THR A 246 -9.22 -11.72 13.44
CA THR A 246 -10.15 -12.70 14.00
C THR A 246 -10.41 -12.44 15.48
N LEU A 247 -9.35 -12.23 16.28
CA LEU A 247 -9.47 -11.95 17.71
C LEU A 247 -10.25 -10.66 17.98
N VAL A 248 -9.96 -9.58 17.24
CA VAL A 248 -10.68 -8.31 17.38
C VAL A 248 -12.14 -8.48 17.00
N THR A 249 -12.44 -9.19 15.92
CA THR A 249 -13.81 -9.45 15.48
C THR A 249 -14.59 -10.18 16.58
N GLU A 250 -14.08 -11.32 17.05
CA GLU A 250 -14.83 -12.23 17.91
C GLU A 250 -14.84 -11.83 19.39
N LYS A 251 -13.80 -11.14 19.86
CA LYS A 251 -13.64 -10.80 21.29
C LYS A 251 -13.99 -9.36 21.62
N ILE A 252 -13.99 -8.46 20.64
CA ILE A 252 -14.20 -7.02 20.88
C ILE A 252 -15.40 -6.52 20.09
N VAL A 253 -15.40 -6.68 18.77
CA VAL A 253 -16.37 -5.99 17.90
C VAL A 253 -17.72 -6.67 17.89
N GLU A 254 -17.78 -7.98 17.64
CA GLU A 254 -19.04 -8.73 17.62
C GLU A 254 -19.75 -8.73 18.99
N PRO A 255 -19.08 -8.95 20.14
CA PRO A 255 -19.73 -8.84 21.44
C PRO A 255 -20.27 -7.44 21.74
N ARG A 256 -19.57 -6.39 21.29
CA ARG A 256 -20.00 -4.99 21.47
C ARG A 256 -21.22 -4.64 20.61
N LEU A 257 -21.34 -5.23 19.42
CA LEU A 257 -22.48 -5.04 18.52
C LEU A 257 -23.74 -5.77 19.02
N GLY A 258 -23.59 -6.87 19.77
CA GLY A 258 -24.71 -7.61 20.34
C GLY A 258 -25.50 -8.44 19.32
N LYS A 259 -26.76 -8.72 19.61
CA LYS A 259 -27.65 -9.47 18.69
C LYS A 259 -28.18 -8.54 17.61
N TYR A 260 -28.10 -8.98 16.35
CA TYR A 260 -28.59 -8.21 15.22
C TYR A 260 -30.12 -8.08 15.23
N ASN A 261 -30.63 -6.86 15.06
CA ASN A 261 -32.05 -6.59 14.87
C ASN A 261 -32.36 -6.40 13.37
N PRO A 262 -33.19 -7.27 12.74
CA PRO A 262 -33.56 -7.14 11.33
C PRO A 262 -34.28 -5.82 10.97
N GLU A 263 -34.92 -5.14 11.93
CA GLU A 263 -35.61 -3.86 11.69
C GLU A 263 -34.64 -2.70 11.38
N GLU A 264 -33.36 -2.86 11.76
CA GLU A 264 -32.29 -1.89 11.48
C GLU A 264 -31.84 -1.91 10.02
N ALA A 265 -32.21 -2.93 9.24
CA ALA A 265 -31.88 -3.03 7.82
C ALA A 265 -32.61 -1.95 6.99
N SER A 266 -31.87 -1.22 6.16
CA SER A 266 -32.44 -0.23 5.24
C SER A 266 -32.91 -0.82 3.90
N ALA A 267 -32.55 -2.08 3.63
CA ALA A 267 -32.94 -2.81 2.43
C ALA A 267 -33.40 -4.23 2.78
N ASP A 268 -34.26 -4.82 1.93
CA ASP A 268 -34.64 -6.22 2.03
C ASP A 268 -33.41 -7.11 1.81
N LEU A 269 -32.90 -7.70 2.89
CA LEU A 269 -31.69 -8.54 2.88
C LEU A 269 -31.91 -9.88 2.15
N ALA A 270 -33.17 -10.23 1.85
CA ALA A 270 -33.55 -11.49 1.20
C ALA A 270 -33.14 -11.60 -0.29
N GLN A 271 -32.77 -10.49 -0.95
CA GLN A 271 -32.47 -10.48 -2.39
C GLN A 271 -30.99 -10.55 -2.78
N ASN A 272 -30.06 -10.39 -1.83
CA ASN A 272 -28.62 -10.36 -2.14
C ASN A 272 -27.97 -11.73 -1.95
N ASN A 273 -28.45 -12.78 -2.62
CA ASN A 273 -27.70 -14.03 -2.66
C ASN A 273 -26.50 -13.85 -3.61
N ILE A 274 -25.29 -13.60 -3.08
CA ILE A 274 -24.09 -13.87 -3.88
C ILE A 274 -24.13 -15.35 -4.24
N ALA A 275 -24.28 -15.63 -5.54
CA ALA A 275 -24.40 -16.97 -6.03
C ALA A 275 -23.16 -17.79 -5.66
N ALA A 276 -23.41 -18.98 -5.12
CA ALA A 276 -22.37 -19.98 -4.91
C ALA A 276 -21.64 -20.28 -6.21
N LEU A 277 -20.37 -20.70 -6.10
CA LEU A 277 -19.57 -21.06 -7.26
C LEU A 277 -20.26 -22.13 -8.12
N THR A 278 -20.47 -21.79 -9.38
CA THR A 278 -21.00 -22.70 -10.40
C THR A 278 -20.02 -23.84 -10.70
N ALA A 279 -20.51 -24.94 -11.27
CA ALA A 279 -19.66 -26.06 -11.68
C ALA A 279 -18.58 -25.63 -12.69
N LYS A 280 -18.90 -24.67 -13.58
CA LYS A 280 -17.95 -24.10 -14.54
C LYS A 280 -16.86 -23.30 -13.84
N GLU A 281 -17.21 -22.42 -12.89
CA GLU A 281 -16.21 -21.66 -12.12
C GLU A 281 -15.29 -22.60 -11.32
N LYS A 282 -15.85 -23.66 -10.70
CA LYS A 282 -15.02 -24.68 -10.01
C LYS A 282 -14.06 -25.39 -10.96
N SER A 283 -14.51 -25.76 -12.15
CA SER A 283 -13.64 -26.34 -13.18
C SER A 283 -12.58 -25.35 -13.65
N GLY A 284 -12.97 -24.09 -13.88
CA GLY A 284 -12.07 -23.00 -14.22
C GLY A 284 -10.97 -22.79 -13.18
N LEU A 285 -11.32 -22.76 -11.89
CA LEU A 285 -10.35 -22.65 -10.80
C LEU A 285 -9.36 -23.81 -10.77
N LYS A 286 -9.81 -25.04 -11.03
CA LYS A 286 -8.93 -26.21 -11.12
C LYS A 286 -7.93 -26.07 -12.27
N TRP A 287 -8.40 -25.72 -13.46
CA TRP A 287 -7.53 -25.55 -14.63
C TRP A 287 -6.59 -24.35 -14.50
N ALA A 288 -7.04 -23.26 -13.88
CA ALA A 288 -6.19 -22.13 -13.53
C ALA A 288 -5.09 -22.54 -12.53
N GLY A 289 -5.43 -23.35 -11.52
CA GLY A 289 -4.45 -23.90 -10.58
C GLY A 289 -3.42 -24.81 -11.25
N VAL A 290 -3.85 -25.67 -12.19
CA VAL A 290 -2.92 -26.49 -13.00
C VAL A 290 -2.01 -25.60 -13.84
N SER A 291 -2.55 -24.57 -14.50
CA SER A 291 -1.77 -23.61 -15.28
C SER A 291 -0.73 -22.89 -14.41
N LEU A 292 -1.13 -22.42 -13.24
CA LEU A 292 -0.23 -21.78 -12.27
C LEU A 292 0.89 -22.74 -11.83
N LEU A 293 0.57 -24.01 -11.57
CA LEU A 293 1.56 -25.03 -11.23
C LEU A 293 2.57 -25.21 -12.35
N VAL A 294 2.12 -25.35 -13.61
CA VAL A 294 3.00 -25.51 -14.77
C VAL A 294 3.92 -24.30 -14.93
N VAL A 295 3.38 -23.08 -14.87
CA VAL A 295 4.17 -21.84 -14.94
C VAL A 295 5.19 -21.79 -13.80
N SER A 296 4.79 -22.13 -12.58
CA SER A 296 5.68 -22.14 -11.41
C SER A 296 6.81 -23.16 -11.55
N LEU A 297 6.53 -24.35 -12.11
CA LEU A 297 7.55 -25.37 -12.39
C LEU A 297 8.54 -24.92 -13.47
N LEU A 298 8.06 -24.26 -14.52
CA LEU A 298 8.93 -23.70 -15.56
C LEU A 298 9.82 -22.59 -14.99
N LEU A 299 9.28 -21.69 -14.17
CA LEU A 299 10.06 -20.66 -13.48
C LEU A 299 11.04 -21.26 -12.47
N ALA A 300 10.64 -22.30 -11.74
CA ALA A 300 11.55 -23.02 -10.86
C ALA A 300 12.70 -23.67 -11.65
N TRP A 301 12.44 -24.22 -12.82
CA TRP A 301 13.47 -24.81 -13.67
C TRP A 301 14.51 -23.79 -14.15
N THR A 302 14.15 -22.50 -14.31
CA THR A 302 15.12 -21.47 -14.72
C THR A 302 16.06 -21.00 -13.61
N ILE A 303 15.75 -21.29 -12.34
CA ILE A 303 16.47 -20.74 -11.17
C ILE A 303 16.96 -21.80 -10.16
N VAL A 304 16.24 -22.90 -9.96
CA VAL A 304 16.58 -23.93 -8.96
C VAL A 304 17.84 -24.70 -9.34
N PRO A 305 18.00 -25.23 -10.58
CA PRO A 305 19.21 -25.93 -10.98
C PRO A 305 20.45 -25.03 -10.87
N ALA A 306 21.62 -25.60 -10.59
CA ALA A 306 22.87 -24.85 -10.49
C ALA A 306 23.26 -24.17 -11.81
N ASP A 307 22.85 -24.76 -12.94
CA ASP A 307 22.97 -24.28 -14.32
C ASP A 307 21.72 -23.50 -14.79
N GLY A 308 20.86 -23.07 -13.86
CA GLY A 308 19.66 -22.29 -14.18
C GLY A 308 19.99 -21.01 -14.94
N ILE A 309 19.37 -20.83 -16.12
CA ILE A 309 19.66 -19.73 -17.06
C ILE A 309 19.39 -18.33 -16.50
N LEU A 310 18.55 -18.21 -15.46
CA LEU A 310 18.22 -16.92 -14.84
C LEU A 310 18.94 -16.67 -13.51
N ARG A 311 19.93 -17.52 -13.15
CA ARG A 311 20.88 -17.23 -12.06
C ARG A 311 21.82 -16.09 -12.46
N ASN A 312 22.52 -15.53 -11.48
CA ASN A 312 23.55 -14.54 -11.73
C ASN A 312 24.63 -15.13 -12.67
N PRO A 313 24.88 -14.55 -13.85
CA PRO A 313 25.83 -15.11 -14.82
C PRO A 313 27.28 -15.17 -14.33
N GLU A 314 27.66 -14.28 -13.42
CA GLU A 314 29.03 -14.19 -12.89
C GLU A 314 29.23 -15.07 -11.65
N THR A 315 28.25 -15.06 -10.73
CA THR A 315 28.39 -15.74 -9.43
C THR A 315 27.65 -17.08 -9.34
N GLY A 316 26.72 -17.36 -10.24
CA GLY A 316 25.82 -18.52 -10.16
C GLY A 316 24.81 -18.45 -9.00
N LEU A 317 24.79 -17.36 -8.23
CA LEU A 317 23.89 -17.18 -7.10
C LEU A 317 22.49 -16.71 -7.55
N VAL A 318 21.50 -16.89 -6.67
CA VAL A 318 20.15 -16.36 -6.86
C VAL A 318 20.11 -14.86 -6.53
N ALA A 319 20.93 -14.40 -5.58
CA ALA A 319 21.05 -12.98 -5.25
C ALA A 319 21.56 -12.18 -6.46
N HIS A 320 21.00 -10.99 -6.67
CA HIS A 320 21.30 -10.09 -7.80
C HIS A 320 21.15 -10.72 -9.20
N SER A 321 20.42 -11.83 -9.31
CA SER A 321 20.22 -12.55 -10.55
C SER A 321 19.19 -11.87 -11.47
N PRO A 322 19.23 -12.15 -12.80
CA PRO A 322 18.16 -11.76 -13.72
C PRO A 322 16.76 -12.19 -13.26
N PHE A 323 16.64 -13.29 -12.53
CA PHE A 323 15.38 -13.74 -11.95
C PHE A 323 14.78 -12.70 -10.99
N LEU A 324 15.53 -12.26 -9.98
CA LEU A 324 15.03 -11.29 -9.00
C LEU A 324 14.77 -9.91 -9.64
N LYS A 325 15.67 -9.47 -10.53
CA LYS A 325 15.47 -8.22 -11.30
C LYS A 325 14.25 -8.28 -12.24
N GLY A 326 13.89 -9.48 -12.71
CA GLY A 326 12.79 -9.72 -13.65
C GLY A 326 11.45 -10.02 -13.00
N ILE A 327 11.31 -9.87 -11.68
CA ILE A 327 10.14 -10.38 -10.95
C ILE A 327 8.80 -9.77 -11.38
N VAL A 328 8.83 -8.52 -11.88
CA VAL A 328 7.67 -7.84 -12.48
C VAL A 328 7.11 -8.62 -13.67
N VAL A 329 7.99 -9.18 -14.52
CA VAL A 329 7.60 -10.00 -15.67
C VAL A 329 6.98 -11.30 -15.19
N PHE A 330 7.48 -11.87 -14.09
CA PHE A 330 6.89 -13.09 -13.54
C PHE A 330 5.51 -12.83 -12.97
N ILE A 331 5.27 -11.71 -12.28
CA ILE A 331 3.93 -11.29 -11.88
C ILE A 331 3.01 -11.22 -13.11
N PHE A 332 3.47 -10.58 -14.19
CA PHE A 332 2.70 -10.52 -15.44
C PHE A 332 2.29 -11.91 -15.94
N VAL A 333 3.23 -12.85 -16.01
CA VAL A 333 2.99 -14.22 -16.51
C VAL A 333 2.14 -15.06 -15.55
N THR A 334 2.41 -15.00 -14.24
CA THR A 334 1.73 -15.82 -13.21
C THR A 334 0.29 -15.39 -12.97
N PHE A 335 -0.07 -14.15 -13.27
CA PHE A 335 -1.48 -13.72 -13.28
C PHE A 335 -2.10 -13.86 -14.67
N GLY A 336 -1.38 -13.48 -15.72
CA GLY A 336 -1.88 -13.47 -17.09
C GLY A 336 -2.29 -14.85 -17.60
N ILE A 337 -1.41 -15.85 -17.48
CA ILE A 337 -1.66 -17.19 -18.03
C ILE A 337 -2.80 -17.90 -17.27
N PRO A 338 -2.80 -18.01 -15.93
CA PRO A 338 -3.91 -18.63 -15.21
C PRO A 338 -5.22 -17.86 -15.38
N GLY A 339 -5.17 -16.52 -15.44
CA GLY A 339 -6.33 -15.67 -15.73
C GLY A 339 -6.96 -15.99 -17.08
N PHE A 340 -6.14 -16.10 -18.12
CA PHE A 340 -6.61 -16.49 -19.45
C PHE A 340 -7.19 -17.92 -19.47
N VAL A 341 -6.50 -18.89 -18.85
CA VAL A 341 -6.98 -20.28 -18.78
C VAL A 341 -8.33 -20.35 -18.08
N TYR A 342 -8.48 -19.68 -16.94
CA TYR A 342 -9.76 -19.55 -16.24
C TYR A 342 -10.84 -18.97 -17.15
N GLY A 343 -10.55 -17.82 -17.77
CA GLY A 343 -11.49 -17.12 -18.61
C GLY A 343 -11.93 -17.95 -19.82
N ARG A 344 -11.03 -18.77 -20.37
CA ARG A 344 -11.32 -19.66 -21.49
C ARG A 344 -12.21 -20.84 -21.11
N VAL A 345 -12.06 -21.38 -19.90
CA VAL A 345 -12.88 -22.49 -19.39
C VAL A 345 -14.28 -22.02 -19.01
N VAL A 346 -14.38 -20.86 -18.35
CA VAL A 346 -15.68 -20.30 -17.92
C VAL A 346 -16.41 -19.60 -19.07
N GLY A 347 -15.67 -19.18 -20.10
CA GLY A 347 -16.19 -18.57 -21.32
C GLY A 347 -16.25 -17.04 -21.28
N THR A 348 -15.58 -16.40 -20.31
CA THR A 348 -15.43 -14.95 -20.20
C THR A 348 -14.37 -14.39 -21.15
N MET A 349 -13.42 -15.22 -21.59
CA MET A 349 -12.39 -14.87 -22.59
C MET A 349 -12.35 -15.93 -23.69
N LYS A 350 -12.73 -15.58 -24.91
CA LYS A 350 -12.86 -16.52 -26.04
C LYS A 350 -11.74 -16.37 -27.05
N ASN A 351 -11.25 -15.16 -27.24
CA ASN A 351 -10.25 -14.81 -28.26
C ASN A 351 -9.21 -13.81 -27.70
N ASP A 352 -8.23 -13.48 -28.53
CA ASP A 352 -7.19 -12.49 -28.27
C ASP A 352 -7.75 -11.10 -27.96
N LYS A 353 -8.82 -10.67 -28.63
CA LYS A 353 -9.44 -9.35 -28.41
C LYS A 353 -9.99 -9.21 -27.00
N ASP A 354 -10.55 -10.27 -26.41
CA ASP A 354 -11.05 -10.24 -25.03
C ASP A 354 -9.91 -10.00 -24.03
N VAL A 355 -8.74 -10.59 -24.27
CA VAL A 355 -7.53 -10.40 -23.45
C VAL A 355 -7.00 -8.98 -23.59
N ILE A 356 -6.91 -8.47 -24.84
CA ILE A 356 -6.45 -7.10 -25.11
C ILE A 356 -7.42 -6.07 -24.50
N ASN A 357 -8.73 -6.32 -24.58
CA ASN A 357 -9.74 -5.46 -23.98
C ASN A 357 -9.62 -5.42 -22.45
N ALA A 358 -9.33 -6.56 -21.80
CA ALA A 358 -9.06 -6.61 -20.36
C ALA A 358 -7.85 -5.74 -19.99
N MET A 359 -6.73 -5.91 -20.70
CA MET A 359 -5.52 -5.11 -20.49
C MET A 359 -5.77 -3.61 -20.72
N SER A 360 -6.46 -3.27 -21.80
CA SER A 360 -6.76 -1.88 -22.18
C SER A 360 -7.66 -1.20 -21.16
N LYS A 361 -8.64 -1.91 -20.61
CA LYS A 361 -9.53 -1.39 -19.58
C LYS A 361 -8.77 -1.03 -18.31
N SER A 362 -7.89 -1.90 -17.82
CA SER A 362 -7.05 -1.58 -16.67
C SER A 362 -6.06 -0.44 -16.95
N MET A 363 -5.47 -0.36 -18.15
CA MET A 363 -4.62 0.80 -18.49
C MET A 363 -5.40 2.11 -18.50
N SER A 364 -6.66 2.10 -18.94
CA SER A 364 -7.52 3.30 -18.93
C SER A 364 -7.81 3.81 -17.52
N SER A 365 -7.97 2.91 -16.53
CA SER A 365 -8.16 3.30 -15.12
C SER A 365 -6.89 3.87 -14.47
N MET A 366 -5.71 3.68 -15.08
CA MET A 366 -4.44 4.18 -14.57
C MET A 366 -4.12 5.64 -14.95
N GLY A 367 -5.05 6.35 -15.61
CA GLY A 367 -4.82 7.74 -16.04
C GLY A 367 -4.36 8.66 -14.90
N MET A 368 -5.02 8.61 -13.74
CA MET A 368 -4.63 9.41 -12.57
C MET A 368 -3.26 9.02 -12.00
N TYR A 369 -2.94 7.72 -11.99
CA TYR A 369 -1.65 7.23 -11.54
C TYR A 369 -0.52 7.72 -12.44
N ILE A 370 -0.69 7.66 -13.77
CA ILE A 370 0.32 8.12 -14.72
C ILE A 370 0.61 9.61 -14.52
N VAL A 371 -0.42 10.44 -14.32
CA VAL A 371 -0.25 11.87 -14.05
C VAL A 371 0.41 12.11 -12.69
N LEU A 372 0.06 11.36 -11.65
CA LEU A 372 0.72 11.43 -10.34
C LEU A 372 2.21 11.12 -10.46
N VAL A 373 2.54 10.02 -11.14
CA VAL A 373 3.92 9.58 -11.37
C VAL A 373 4.70 10.61 -12.17
N PHE A 374 4.08 11.27 -13.14
CA PHE A 374 4.72 12.36 -13.89
C PHE A 374 5.24 13.47 -12.97
N PHE A 375 4.40 14.00 -12.08
CA PHE A 375 4.82 15.07 -11.17
C PHE A 375 5.72 14.57 -10.04
N ALA A 376 5.49 13.36 -9.53
CA ALA A 376 6.38 12.75 -8.53
C ALA A 376 7.80 12.55 -9.09
N ALA A 377 7.93 12.11 -10.34
CA ALA A 377 9.21 11.97 -11.01
C ALA A 377 9.95 13.32 -11.12
N GLN A 378 9.24 14.40 -11.47
CA GLN A 378 9.84 15.73 -11.51
C GLN A 378 10.27 16.20 -10.11
N PHE A 379 9.41 16.01 -9.11
CA PHE A 379 9.72 16.38 -7.73
C PHE A 379 10.99 15.70 -7.23
N VAL A 380 11.09 14.37 -7.37
CA VAL A 380 12.26 13.59 -6.94
C VAL A 380 13.51 14.02 -7.71
N ALA A 381 13.39 14.23 -9.03
CA ALA A 381 14.50 14.71 -9.85
C ALA A 381 14.98 16.09 -9.41
N PHE A 382 14.07 17.06 -9.22
CA PHE A 382 14.41 18.42 -8.80
C PHE A 382 15.03 18.41 -7.40
N PHE A 383 14.48 17.62 -6.49
CA PHE A 383 15.00 17.49 -5.13
C PHE A 383 16.42 16.89 -5.10
N LYS A 384 16.71 15.93 -6.00
CA LYS A 384 18.05 15.38 -6.20
C LYS A 384 19.00 16.38 -6.85
N TRP A 385 18.57 17.03 -7.94
CA TRP A 385 19.42 17.96 -8.70
C TRP A 385 19.84 19.19 -7.90
N THR A 386 18.99 19.64 -6.98
CA THR A 386 19.22 20.80 -6.11
C THR A 386 20.07 20.46 -4.89
N ASN A 387 20.42 19.19 -4.67
CA ASN A 387 21.05 18.67 -3.45
C ASN A 387 20.26 18.90 -2.15
N LEU A 388 19.06 19.50 -2.21
CA LEU A 388 18.23 19.78 -1.04
C LEU A 388 17.84 18.50 -0.30
N GLY A 389 17.57 17.41 -1.02
CA GLY A 389 17.27 16.12 -0.41
C GLY A 389 18.45 15.56 0.38
N THR A 390 19.64 15.60 -0.19
CA THR A 390 20.87 15.15 0.46
C THR A 390 21.18 16.00 1.69
N ILE A 391 21.09 17.32 1.60
CA ILE A 391 21.34 18.24 2.73
C ILE A 391 20.32 18.03 3.85
N LEU A 392 19.03 17.88 3.52
CA LEU A 392 17.99 17.59 4.51
C LEU A 392 18.23 16.25 5.20
N ALA A 393 18.67 15.23 4.45
CA ALA A 393 18.99 13.93 4.97
C ALA A 393 20.17 13.95 5.95
N ILE A 394 21.25 14.67 5.59
CA ILE A 394 22.43 14.85 6.46
C ILE A 394 22.04 15.53 7.76
N ASN A 395 21.32 16.66 7.68
CA ASN A 395 20.89 17.40 8.86
C ASN A 395 19.91 16.61 9.73
N GLY A 396 18.99 15.87 9.12
CA GLY A 396 18.06 15.00 9.85
C GLY A 396 18.77 13.82 10.52
N ALA A 397 19.74 13.20 9.85
CA ALA A 397 20.55 12.13 10.44
C ALA A 397 21.40 12.65 11.61
N ALA A 398 22.01 13.83 11.45
CA ALA A 398 22.74 14.50 12.52
C ALA A 398 21.86 14.81 13.74
N LEU A 399 20.61 15.25 13.50
CA LEU A 399 19.63 15.46 14.57
C LEU A 399 19.30 14.15 15.31
N LEU A 400 19.05 13.06 14.57
CA LEU A 400 18.77 11.75 15.18
C LEU A 400 19.98 11.25 15.98
N GLN A 401 21.19 11.42 15.47
CA GLN A 401 22.43 11.09 16.17
C GLN A 401 22.61 11.93 17.43
N ALA A 402 22.35 13.24 17.38
CA ALA A 402 22.43 14.13 18.54
C ALA A 402 21.40 13.76 19.63
N LEU A 403 20.24 13.22 19.25
CA LEU A 403 19.23 12.72 20.16
C LEU A 403 19.52 11.29 20.67
N ASN A 404 20.62 10.66 20.23
CA ASN A 404 20.94 9.24 20.45
C ASN A 404 19.85 8.29 19.95
N LEU A 405 19.07 8.70 18.93
CA LEU A 405 18.03 7.89 18.28
C LEU A 405 18.59 7.18 17.04
N THR A 406 19.69 6.45 17.23
CA THR A 406 20.34 5.68 16.16
C THR A 406 19.98 4.20 16.20
N GLY A 407 19.45 3.73 17.32
CA GLY A 407 19.02 2.35 17.49
C GLY A 407 17.66 2.08 16.84
N PRO A 408 17.20 0.82 16.92
CA PRO A 408 15.93 0.39 16.33
C PRO A 408 14.73 1.23 16.75
N GLU A 409 14.75 1.89 17.91
CA GLU A 409 13.68 2.75 18.44
C GLU A 409 13.21 3.86 17.47
N VAL A 410 14.06 4.30 16.54
CA VAL A 410 13.69 5.27 15.50
C VAL A 410 12.50 4.79 14.66
N PHE A 411 12.36 3.47 14.47
CA PHE A 411 11.27 2.90 13.70
C PHE A 411 9.91 3.01 14.38
N VAL A 412 9.81 3.05 15.72
CA VAL A 412 8.51 3.33 16.37
C VAL A 412 8.02 4.72 15.99
N LEU A 413 8.91 5.72 16.06
CA LEU A 413 8.57 7.10 15.73
C LEU A 413 8.27 7.25 14.23
N PHE A 414 9.04 6.57 13.38
CA PHE A 414 8.83 6.58 11.95
C PHE A 414 7.50 5.92 11.56
N ILE A 415 7.19 4.72 12.07
CA ILE A 415 5.92 4.02 11.82
C ILE A 415 4.74 4.87 12.30
N LEU A 416 4.85 5.48 13.49
CA LEU A 416 3.82 6.37 14.03
C LEU A 416 3.62 7.60 13.15
N MET A 417 4.71 8.23 12.71
CA MET A 417 4.66 9.37 11.79
C MET A 417 3.97 8.98 10.48
N CYS A 418 4.35 7.86 9.87
CA CYS A 418 3.70 7.36 8.66
C CYS A 418 2.20 7.09 8.90
N ALA A 419 1.84 6.49 10.03
CA ALA A 419 0.44 6.25 10.39
C ALA A 419 -0.36 7.55 10.55
N LEU A 420 0.23 8.60 11.13
CA LEU A 420 -0.40 9.91 11.29
C LEU A 420 -0.56 10.64 9.95
N VAL A 421 0.47 10.64 9.10
CA VAL A 421 0.39 11.24 7.75
C VAL A 421 -0.66 10.54 6.91
N ASN A 422 -0.78 9.22 7.01
CA ASN A 422 -1.76 8.43 6.27
C ASN A 422 -3.22 8.81 6.61
N LEU A 423 -3.49 9.37 7.81
CA LEU A 423 -4.82 9.89 8.13
C LEU A 423 -5.26 11.02 7.19
N SER A 424 -4.30 11.81 6.70
CA SER A 424 -4.54 12.93 5.78
C SER A 424 -4.28 12.56 4.31
N LEU A 425 -3.30 11.70 4.05
CA LEU A 425 -2.91 11.22 2.72
C LEU A 425 -3.12 9.71 2.60
N GLY A 426 -4.37 9.28 2.44
CA GLY A 426 -4.76 7.86 2.38
C GLY A 426 -4.36 7.09 1.10
N SER A 427 -3.30 7.51 0.41
CA SER A 427 -2.78 6.85 -0.80
C SER A 427 -1.34 6.44 -0.59
N SER A 428 -1.07 5.13 -0.60
CA SER A 428 0.26 4.58 -0.35
C SER A 428 1.32 5.10 -1.31
N SER A 429 1.01 5.13 -2.62
CA SER A 429 1.95 5.69 -3.60
C SER A 429 2.22 7.17 -3.37
N ALA A 430 1.19 7.96 -3.04
CA ALA A 430 1.34 9.40 -2.90
C ALA A 430 2.12 9.75 -1.62
N GLN A 431 1.76 9.14 -0.50
CA GLN A 431 2.46 9.32 0.77
C GLN A 431 3.92 8.90 0.65
N TRP A 432 4.21 7.72 0.07
CA TRP A 432 5.57 7.25 -0.07
C TRP A 432 6.39 8.10 -1.03
N ALA A 433 5.81 8.56 -2.16
CA ALA A 433 6.51 9.41 -3.10
C ALA A 433 6.92 10.78 -2.50
N VAL A 434 6.19 11.28 -1.48
CA VAL A 434 6.58 12.49 -0.74
C VAL A 434 7.61 12.18 0.35
N THR A 435 7.41 11.11 1.11
CA THR A 435 8.17 10.84 2.33
C THR A 435 9.46 10.06 2.09
N ALA A 436 9.51 9.15 1.10
CA ALA A 436 10.70 8.35 0.82
C ALA A 436 11.93 9.20 0.49
N PRO A 437 11.86 10.23 -0.39
CA PRO A 437 13.01 11.09 -0.71
C PRO A 437 13.61 11.83 0.50
N ILE A 438 12.85 11.94 1.60
CA ILE A 438 13.29 12.60 2.83
C ILE A 438 13.84 11.56 3.82
N PHE A 439 13.05 10.53 4.12
CA PHE A 439 13.34 9.61 5.22
C PHE A 439 14.26 8.46 4.83
N VAL A 440 14.22 7.97 3.58
CA VAL A 440 15.10 6.87 3.16
C VAL A 440 16.57 7.30 3.22
N PRO A 441 17.00 8.41 2.58
CA PRO A 441 18.37 8.90 2.70
C PRO A 441 18.80 9.15 4.15
N MET A 442 17.92 9.76 4.94
CA MET A 442 18.19 10.10 6.35
C MET A 442 18.47 8.86 7.19
N LEU A 443 17.61 7.84 7.08
CA LEU A 443 17.74 6.60 7.85
C LEU A 443 18.86 5.69 7.30
N MET A 444 19.20 5.79 6.01
CA MET A 444 20.42 5.19 5.47
C MET A 444 21.67 5.75 6.12
N LEU A 445 21.76 7.08 6.28
CA LEU A 445 22.89 7.73 6.97
C LEU A 445 22.97 7.38 8.46
N VAL A 446 21.84 6.99 9.08
CA VAL A 446 21.81 6.43 10.44
C VAL A 446 22.29 4.97 10.47
N GLY A 447 22.23 4.26 9.34
CA GLY A 447 22.77 2.90 9.18
C GLY A 447 21.73 1.83 8.84
N TYR A 448 20.51 2.19 8.41
CA TYR A 448 19.47 1.22 8.06
C TYR A 448 19.28 1.07 6.56
N ALA A 449 19.08 -0.17 6.11
CA ALA A 449 18.85 -0.45 4.70
C ALA A 449 17.47 0.05 4.22
N PRO A 450 17.37 0.57 2.97
CA PRO A 450 16.11 1.00 2.36
C PRO A 450 14.98 -0.02 2.43
N GLU A 451 15.29 -1.31 2.33
CA GLU A 451 14.34 -2.41 2.43
C GLU A 451 13.66 -2.46 3.81
N THR A 452 14.44 -2.26 4.87
CA THR A 452 13.93 -2.24 6.26
C THR A 452 13.09 -0.99 6.51
N ILE A 453 13.52 0.15 5.96
CA ILE A 453 12.78 1.42 6.03
C ILE A 453 11.44 1.31 5.29
N GLN A 454 11.43 0.71 4.10
CA GLN A 454 10.21 0.45 3.35
C GLN A 454 9.25 -0.49 4.10
N ALA A 455 9.78 -1.54 4.75
CA ALA A 455 8.96 -2.43 5.57
C ALA A 455 8.27 -1.68 6.72
N ALA A 456 8.98 -0.78 7.40
CA ALA A 456 8.41 0.07 8.45
C ALA A 456 7.33 1.02 7.90
N TYR A 457 7.58 1.66 6.75
CA TYR A 457 6.59 2.52 6.10
C TYR A 457 5.28 1.76 5.81
N ARG A 458 5.38 0.54 5.26
CA ARG A 458 4.22 -0.30 4.91
C ARG A 458 3.32 -0.63 6.10
N ILE A 459 3.90 -0.73 7.31
CA ILE A 459 3.14 -0.92 8.54
C ILE A 459 2.30 0.33 8.83
N GLY A 460 2.93 1.50 8.89
CA GLY A 460 2.24 2.75 9.21
C GLY A 460 1.16 3.13 8.19
N ASP A 461 1.45 2.91 6.90
CA ASP A 461 0.53 3.14 5.78
C ASP A 461 -0.73 2.28 5.84
N SER A 462 -0.64 1.06 6.36
CA SER A 462 -1.77 0.12 6.33
C SER A 462 -2.71 0.29 7.53
N VAL A 463 -2.15 0.45 8.74
CA VAL A 463 -2.90 0.31 9.99
C VAL A 463 -3.92 1.41 10.24
N THR A 464 -3.71 2.62 9.72
CA THR A 464 -4.65 3.76 9.90
C THR A 464 -5.65 3.93 8.76
N ASN A 465 -5.55 3.14 7.69
CA ASN A 465 -6.52 3.15 6.59
C ASN A 465 -7.96 2.88 7.05
N LEU A 466 -8.12 2.18 8.18
CA LEU A 466 -9.40 1.81 8.77
C LEU A 466 -10.11 2.97 9.48
N ILE A 467 -9.39 4.03 9.82
CA ILE A 467 -9.88 5.13 10.66
C ILE A 467 -9.80 6.49 9.98
N THR A 468 -9.40 6.54 8.70
CA THR A 468 -9.42 7.77 7.91
C THR A 468 -10.69 7.86 7.06
N PRO A 469 -11.48 8.95 7.16
CA PRO A 469 -12.58 9.21 6.25
C PRO A 469 -12.11 9.68 4.86
N MET A 470 -10.82 10.01 4.71
CA MET A 470 -10.23 10.48 3.45
C MET A 470 -9.88 9.34 2.48
N MET A 471 -10.00 8.09 2.91
CA MET A 471 -9.84 6.92 2.05
C MET A 471 -10.88 6.93 0.92
N SER A 472 -10.44 6.68 -0.31
CA SER A 472 -11.28 6.71 -1.52
C SER A 472 -12.46 5.72 -1.48
N TYR A 473 -12.35 4.62 -0.74
CA TYR A 473 -13.39 3.57 -0.62
C TYR A 473 -14.29 3.73 0.59
N PHE A 474 -14.06 4.71 1.45
CA PHE A 474 -14.80 4.85 2.70
C PHE A 474 -16.31 5.01 2.45
N GLY A 475 -16.70 5.81 1.46
CA GLY A 475 -18.10 6.02 1.08
C GLY A 475 -18.80 4.74 0.59
N LEU A 476 -18.10 3.90 -0.18
CA LEU A 476 -18.63 2.60 -0.61
C LEU A 476 -18.91 1.69 0.60
N ILE A 477 -17.97 1.63 1.54
CA ILE A 477 -18.10 0.79 2.74
C ILE A 477 -19.24 1.31 3.62
N LEU A 478 -19.34 2.62 3.80
CA LEU A 478 -20.43 3.25 4.54
C LEU A 478 -21.78 2.92 3.92
N ALA A 479 -21.89 2.98 2.58
CA ALA A 479 -23.11 2.60 1.87
C ALA A 479 -23.49 1.13 2.06
N VAL A 480 -22.51 0.22 2.11
CA VAL A 480 -22.76 -1.20 2.42
C VAL A 480 -23.18 -1.38 3.87
N ALA A 481 -22.54 -0.69 4.82
CA ALA A 481 -22.89 -0.75 6.23
C ALA A 481 -24.31 -0.19 6.50
N ALA A 482 -24.68 0.88 5.81
CA ALA A 482 -26.01 1.49 5.87
C ALA A 482 -27.13 0.53 5.43
N LYS A 483 -26.84 -0.48 4.59
CA LYS A 483 -27.81 -1.54 4.24
C LYS A 483 -28.27 -2.35 5.45
N TYR A 484 -27.37 -2.57 6.40
CA TYR A 484 -27.63 -3.37 7.60
C TYR A 484 -28.03 -2.54 8.82
N LYS A 485 -27.71 -1.24 8.83
CA LYS A 485 -27.99 -0.30 9.91
C LYS A 485 -28.27 1.11 9.39
N LYS A 486 -29.53 1.55 9.43
CA LYS A 486 -30.01 2.85 8.89
C LYS A 486 -29.30 4.09 9.44
N ASP A 487 -28.94 4.07 10.73
CA ASP A 487 -28.26 5.16 11.46
C ASP A 487 -26.73 5.07 11.40
N MET A 488 -26.18 4.30 10.44
CA MET A 488 -24.74 4.19 10.26
C MET A 488 -24.13 5.49 9.76
N GLY A 489 -23.45 6.21 10.65
CA GLY A 489 -22.64 7.39 10.34
C GLY A 489 -21.15 7.09 10.26
N ILE A 490 -20.38 8.06 9.74
CA ILE A 490 -18.91 8.02 9.65
C ILE A 490 -18.29 7.71 11.02
N GLY A 491 -18.71 8.44 12.06
CA GLY A 491 -18.18 8.27 13.40
C GLY A 491 -18.43 6.87 13.99
N THR A 492 -19.60 6.29 13.73
CA THR A 492 -19.95 4.93 14.18
C THR A 492 -19.09 3.88 13.49
N LEU A 493 -18.85 4.03 12.18
CA LEU A 493 -17.97 3.12 11.43
C LEU A 493 -16.53 3.23 11.93
N VAL A 494 -15.97 4.45 12.04
CA VAL A 494 -14.60 4.65 12.57
C VAL A 494 -14.47 4.13 14.00
N ALA A 495 -15.45 4.36 14.87
CA ALA A 495 -15.43 3.84 16.25
C ALA A 495 -15.49 2.31 16.32
N THR A 496 -16.11 1.66 15.33
CA THR A 496 -16.12 0.20 15.18
C THR A 496 -14.77 -0.32 14.69
N MET A 497 -14.08 0.46 13.85
CA MET A 497 -12.80 0.09 13.24
C MET A 497 -11.57 0.43 14.09
N LEU A 498 -11.68 1.38 15.02
CA LEU A 498 -10.58 1.83 15.88
C LEU A 498 -9.87 0.69 16.65
N PRO A 499 -10.58 -0.30 17.24
CA PRO A 499 -9.92 -1.44 17.87
C PRO A 499 -9.01 -2.24 16.92
N TYR A 500 -9.41 -2.41 15.65
CA TYR A 500 -8.56 -3.09 14.66
C TYR A 500 -7.29 -2.30 14.40
N SER A 501 -7.43 -0.99 14.14
CA SER A 501 -6.29 -0.11 13.85
C SER A 501 -5.26 -0.13 14.99
N MET A 502 -5.69 0.01 16.24
CA MET A 502 -4.79 -0.01 17.40
C MET A 502 -4.09 -1.35 17.59
N ILE A 503 -4.83 -2.46 17.47
CA ILE A 503 -4.27 -3.81 17.68
C ILE A 503 -3.36 -4.21 16.53
N PHE A 504 -3.68 -3.84 15.28
CA PHE A 504 -2.80 -4.05 14.14
C PHE A 504 -1.53 -3.22 14.26
N PHE A 505 -1.63 -1.95 14.65
CA PHE A 505 -0.46 -1.10 14.91
C PHE A 505 0.49 -1.75 15.91
N VAL A 506 -0.01 -2.10 17.10
CA VAL A 506 0.81 -2.71 18.15
C VAL A 506 1.35 -4.08 17.71
N GLY A 507 0.49 -4.95 17.17
CA GLY A 507 0.88 -6.29 16.77
C GLY A 507 1.95 -6.29 15.67
N TRP A 508 1.82 -5.41 14.69
CA TRP A 508 2.73 -5.35 13.56
C TRP A 508 4.05 -4.68 13.91
N VAL A 509 4.04 -3.65 14.76
CA VAL A 509 5.25 -3.09 15.37
C VAL A 509 5.97 -4.18 16.17
N VAL A 510 5.27 -4.92 17.04
CA VAL A 510 5.88 -6.01 17.80
C VAL A 510 6.50 -7.06 16.86
N LEU A 511 5.78 -7.49 15.82
CA LEU A 511 6.32 -8.43 14.83
C LEU A 511 7.55 -7.86 14.12
N PHE A 512 7.54 -6.59 13.72
CA PHE A 512 8.68 -5.92 13.09
C PHE A 512 9.94 -6.00 13.95
N TYR A 513 9.84 -5.67 15.23
CA TYR A 513 10.99 -5.74 16.13
C TYR A 513 11.44 -7.17 16.41
N LEU A 514 10.50 -8.08 16.66
CA LEU A 514 10.82 -9.49 16.90
C LEU A 514 11.51 -10.11 15.67
N TRP A 515 11.00 -9.83 14.48
CA TRP A 515 11.53 -10.37 13.23
C TRP A 515 12.90 -9.79 12.89
N VAL A 516 13.00 -8.46 12.82
CA VAL A 516 14.16 -7.77 12.26
C VAL A 516 15.31 -7.67 13.25
N PHE A 517 15.03 -7.32 14.51
CA PHE A 517 16.07 -6.96 15.47
C PHE A 517 16.34 -8.04 16.52
N VAL A 518 15.33 -8.80 16.93
CA VAL A 518 15.53 -9.88 17.91
C VAL A 518 15.98 -11.17 17.23
N LEU A 519 15.29 -11.57 16.16
CA LEU A 519 15.58 -12.80 15.43
C LEU A 519 16.61 -12.58 14.30
N GLY A 520 16.93 -11.34 13.96
CA GLY A 520 17.86 -11.00 12.89
C GLY A 520 17.42 -11.50 11.51
N MET A 521 16.11 -11.70 11.31
CA MET A 521 15.59 -12.24 10.06
C MET A 521 15.45 -11.15 9.00
N PRO A 522 15.86 -11.42 7.76
CA PRO A 522 15.76 -10.45 6.68
C PRO A 522 14.29 -10.19 6.35
N VAL A 523 13.98 -8.95 5.95
CA VAL A 523 12.61 -8.56 5.54
C VAL A 523 12.20 -9.17 4.20
N GLY A 524 13.16 -9.60 3.39
CA GLY A 524 12.95 -10.28 2.11
C GLY A 524 14.24 -10.94 1.59
N PRO A 525 14.17 -11.61 0.43
CA PRO A 525 15.34 -12.23 -0.20
C PRO A 525 16.38 -11.15 -0.57
N GLY A 526 17.62 -11.32 -0.10
CA GLY A 526 18.69 -10.36 -0.41
C GLY A 526 18.53 -8.99 0.25
N SER A 527 17.66 -8.85 1.25
CA SER A 527 17.39 -7.59 1.95
C SER A 527 18.19 -7.48 3.24
N PRO A 528 19.31 -6.74 3.27
CA PRO A 528 20.05 -6.51 4.52
C PRO A 528 19.21 -5.66 5.49
N THR A 529 19.46 -5.80 6.79
CA THR A 529 18.83 -4.94 7.81
C THR A 529 19.53 -3.58 7.89
N TYR A 530 20.86 -3.61 7.83
CA TYR A 530 21.73 -2.45 7.99
C TYR A 530 22.33 -2.03 6.66
N TYR A 531 22.55 -0.72 6.52
CA TYR A 531 23.28 -0.12 5.41
C TYR A 531 24.66 0.31 5.90
N THR A 532 25.69 -0.08 5.16
CA THR A 532 27.06 0.39 5.34
C THR A 532 27.47 1.13 4.07
N PRO A 533 27.79 2.44 4.16
CA PRO A 533 28.14 3.27 3.01
C PRO A 533 29.42 2.84 2.28
#